data_AF-A0AAU6UE57-F1
#
_entry.id   AF-A0AAU6UE57-F1
#
_cell.length_a   1.000
_cell.length_b   1.000
_cell.length_c   1.000
_cell.angle_alpha   90.00
_cell.angle_beta   90.00
_cell.angle_gamma   90.00
#
_symmetry.space_group_name_H-M   'P 1'
#
loop_
_entity.id
_entity.type
_entity.pdbx_description
1 polymer ?
#
loop_
_entity_poly.entity_id
_entity_poly.type
_entity_poly.pdbx_seq_one_letter_code
_entity_poly.pdbx_strand_id
1 'polypeptide(L)'
;MSDFLHFTPSVLAGGAAFIVVLLTLGLWFLRRSLTRQGDYFRQQVRQLDKELQKATKQLLEVRSAAIGLGQKVTGQQEIIVHLSERLKQLENVDTDARLYSRASKMVKLGADIDELIEECELPKAEAELMLSLQKKLAGKESIPPLSSDPEGRMPASNTGKRPTRKSSL
;
A
#
# COMPACT_ATOMS: atom_id res chain seq x y z
N MET A 1 17.25 -104.23 -31.57
CA MET A 1 17.03 -103.10 -32.51
C MET A 1 15.84 -102.20 -32.08
N SER A 2 15.38 -102.29 -30.82
CA SER A 2 14.20 -101.56 -30.27
C SER A 2 14.58 -100.46 -29.26
N ASP A 3 15.82 -100.43 -28.77
CA ASP A 3 16.24 -99.49 -27.72
C ASP A 3 16.52 -98.06 -28.22
N PHE A 4 16.73 -97.88 -29.54
CA PHE A 4 16.94 -96.55 -30.14
C PHE A 4 15.65 -95.72 -30.29
N LEU A 5 14.47 -96.35 -30.33
CA LEU A 5 13.19 -95.65 -30.50
C LEU A 5 12.67 -95.01 -29.19
N HIS A 6 13.12 -95.48 -28.03
CA HIS A 6 12.76 -94.88 -26.73
C HIS A 6 13.70 -93.72 -26.32
N PHE A 7 14.89 -93.66 -26.90
CA PHE A 7 15.87 -92.60 -26.62
C PHE A 7 15.50 -91.28 -27.31
N THR A 8 14.89 -91.34 -28.49
CA THR A 8 14.47 -90.16 -29.28
C THR A 8 13.42 -89.27 -28.60
N PRO A 9 12.33 -89.76 -27.96
CA PRO A 9 11.38 -88.87 -27.27
C PRO A 9 11.99 -88.23 -26.02
N SER A 10 12.86 -88.94 -25.30
CA SER A 10 13.52 -88.44 -24.09
C SER A 10 14.52 -87.32 -24.40
N VAL A 11 15.28 -87.45 -25.48
CA VAL A 11 16.22 -86.41 -25.95
C VAL A 11 15.48 -85.20 -26.51
N LEU A 12 14.39 -85.41 -27.26
CA LEU A 12 13.56 -84.32 -27.80
C LEU A 12 12.90 -83.50 -26.68
N ALA A 13 12.37 -84.18 -25.65
CA ALA A 13 11.78 -83.54 -24.49
C ALA A 13 12.82 -82.72 -23.69
N GLY A 14 14.04 -83.24 -23.52
CA GLY A 14 15.13 -82.50 -22.89
C GLY A 14 15.55 -81.25 -23.66
N GLY A 15 15.65 -81.34 -24.99
CA GLY A 15 15.93 -80.20 -25.86
C GLY A 15 14.85 -79.12 -25.81
N ALA A 16 13.57 -79.51 -25.86
CA ALA A 16 12.46 -78.59 -25.72
C ALA A 16 12.44 -77.87 -24.36
N ALA A 17 12.68 -78.62 -23.27
CA ALA A 17 12.77 -78.03 -21.93
C ALA A 17 13.93 -77.03 -21.82
N PHE A 18 15.09 -77.34 -22.40
CA PHE A 18 16.24 -76.44 -22.41
C PHE A 18 15.95 -75.14 -23.18
N ILE A 19 15.28 -75.21 -24.33
CA ILE A 19 14.87 -74.03 -25.11
C ILE A 19 13.89 -73.16 -24.30
N VAL A 20 12.92 -73.77 -23.62
CA VAL A 20 11.97 -73.03 -22.76
C VAL A 20 12.70 -72.33 -21.61
N VAL A 21 13.67 -73.00 -20.96
CA VAL A 21 14.50 -72.40 -19.91
C VAL A 21 15.31 -71.22 -20.46
N LEU A 22 15.93 -71.35 -21.64
CA LEU A 22 16.66 -70.25 -22.26
C LEU A 22 15.76 -69.07 -22.65
N LEU A 23 14.56 -69.34 -23.18
CA LEU A 23 13.58 -68.30 -23.52
C LEU A 23 13.09 -67.56 -22.27
N THR A 24 12.79 -68.28 -21.19
CA THR A 24 12.37 -67.65 -19.93
C THR A 24 13.50 -66.85 -19.28
N LEU A 25 14.74 -67.34 -19.30
CA LEU A 25 15.91 -66.58 -18.83
C LEU A 25 16.16 -65.34 -19.67
N GLY A 26 16.08 -65.46 -21.01
CA GLY A 26 16.23 -64.33 -21.92
C GLY A 26 15.18 -63.26 -21.69
N LEU A 27 13.90 -63.64 -21.59
CA LEU A 27 12.81 -62.73 -21.27
C LEU A 27 12.98 -62.10 -19.87
N TRP A 28 13.45 -62.86 -18.89
CA TRP A 28 13.74 -62.33 -17.55
C TRP A 28 14.88 -61.31 -17.57
N PHE A 29 15.95 -61.57 -18.33
CA PHE A 29 17.08 -60.66 -18.47
C PHE A 29 16.69 -59.38 -19.22
N LEU A 30 15.91 -59.50 -20.32
CA LEU A 30 15.38 -58.37 -21.06
C LEU A 30 14.44 -57.53 -20.19
N ARG A 31 13.51 -58.16 -19.47
CA ARG A 31 12.62 -57.47 -18.52
C ARG A 31 13.42 -56.75 -17.44
N ARG A 32 14.42 -57.41 -16.86
CA ARG A 32 15.31 -56.83 -15.83
C ARG A 32 16.12 -55.65 -16.36
N SER A 33 16.55 -55.70 -17.63
CA SER A 33 17.26 -54.61 -18.30
C SER A 33 16.34 -53.42 -18.58
N LEU A 34 15.13 -53.69 -19.09
CA LEU A 34 14.09 -52.67 -19.35
C LEU A 34 13.65 -51.96 -18.07
N THR A 35 13.45 -52.70 -16.97
CA THR A 35 13.11 -52.09 -15.67
C THR A 35 14.23 -51.18 -15.17
N ARG A 36 15.49 -51.59 -15.36
CA ARG A 36 16.66 -50.78 -14.96
C ARG A 36 16.78 -49.48 -15.76
N GLN A 37 16.47 -49.50 -17.05
CA GLN A 37 16.42 -48.28 -17.87
C GLN A 37 15.31 -47.35 -17.38
N GLY A 38 14.13 -47.89 -17.08
CA GLY A 38 13.01 -47.11 -16.55
C GLY A 38 13.33 -46.42 -15.22
N ASP A 39 14.13 -47.04 -14.36
CA ASP A 39 14.55 -46.45 -13.08
C ASP A 39 15.52 -45.28 -13.25
N TYR A 40 16.43 -45.35 -14.24
CA TYR A 40 17.36 -44.26 -14.53
C TYR A 40 16.63 -43.00 -15.04
N PHE A 41 15.73 -43.16 -16.01
CA PHE A 41 14.84 -42.06 -16.42
C PHE A 41 13.93 -41.61 -15.28
N ARG A 42 13.42 -42.57 -14.48
CA ARG A 42 12.83 -42.43 -13.15
C ARG A 42 13.53 -41.35 -12.30
N GLN A 43 14.84 -41.49 -12.18
CA GLN A 43 15.66 -40.65 -11.32
C GLN A 43 15.90 -39.27 -11.94
N GLN A 44 16.18 -39.19 -13.23
CA GLN A 44 16.37 -37.90 -13.92
C GLN A 44 15.12 -37.03 -13.84
N VAL A 45 13.94 -37.60 -14.11
CA VAL A 45 12.67 -36.87 -14.00
C VAL A 45 12.45 -36.35 -12.58
N ARG A 46 12.76 -37.16 -11.55
CA ARG A 46 12.66 -36.72 -10.14
C ARG A 46 13.67 -35.64 -9.80
N GLN A 47 14.87 -35.67 -10.36
CA GLN A 47 15.88 -34.63 -10.15
C GLN A 47 15.42 -33.31 -10.76
N LEU A 48 14.96 -33.35 -12.01
CA LEU A 48 14.44 -32.17 -12.70
C LEU A 48 13.22 -31.59 -11.98
N ASP A 49 12.29 -32.44 -11.53
CA ASP A 49 11.12 -32.00 -10.75
C ASP A 49 11.53 -31.36 -9.42
N LYS A 50 12.56 -31.89 -8.73
CA LYS A 50 13.11 -31.25 -7.53
C LYS A 50 13.73 -29.89 -7.82
N GLU A 51 14.42 -29.73 -8.95
CA GLU A 51 14.99 -28.45 -9.36
C GLU A 51 13.90 -27.42 -9.68
N LEU A 52 12.85 -27.82 -10.41
CA LEU A 52 11.68 -26.97 -10.65
C LEU A 52 10.98 -26.59 -9.34
N GLN A 53 10.81 -27.53 -8.41
CA GLN A 53 10.24 -27.24 -7.09
C GLN A 53 11.11 -26.27 -6.27
N LYS A 54 12.44 -26.35 -6.38
CA LYS A 54 13.33 -25.37 -5.74
C LYS A 54 13.19 -23.99 -6.37
N ALA A 55 13.22 -23.91 -7.70
CA ALA A 55 13.09 -22.65 -8.43
C ALA A 55 11.73 -21.98 -8.16
N THR A 56 10.64 -22.74 -8.17
CA THR A 56 9.30 -22.23 -7.85
C THR A 56 9.20 -21.71 -6.41
N LYS A 57 9.81 -22.39 -5.44
CA LYS A 57 9.90 -21.89 -4.05
C LYS A 57 10.67 -20.57 -3.97
N GLN A 58 11.82 -20.49 -4.63
CA GLN A 58 12.61 -19.25 -4.70
C GLN A 58 11.82 -18.10 -5.36
N LEU A 59 11.08 -18.38 -6.43
CA LEU A 59 10.21 -17.38 -7.07
C LEU A 59 9.07 -16.93 -6.15
N LEU A 60 8.49 -17.83 -5.35
CA LEU A 60 7.46 -17.47 -4.37
C LEU A 60 8.03 -16.58 -3.27
N GLU A 61 9.23 -16.90 -2.77
CA GLU A 61 9.94 -16.07 -1.79
C GLU A 61 10.24 -14.68 -2.35
N VAL A 62 10.79 -14.60 -3.56
CA VAL A 62 11.08 -13.32 -4.24
C VAL A 62 9.80 -12.53 -4.50
N ARG A 63 8.72 -13.18 -4.94
CA ARG A 63 7.42 -12.53 -5.13
C ARG A 63 6.89 -11.94 -3.82
N SER A 64 6.98 -12.69 -2.72
CA SER A 64 6.55 -12.21 -1.41
C SER A 64 7.37 -11.01 -0.94
N ALA A 65 8.69 -11.05 -1.14
CA ALA A 65 9.58 -9.94 -0.84
C ALA A 65 9.27 -8.70 -1.69
N ALA A 66 9.04 -8.88 -3.00
CA ALA A 66 8.67 -7.81 -3.91
C ALA A 66 7.35 -7.13 -3.52
N ILE A 67 6.33 -7.90 -3.10
CA ILE A 67 5.06 -7.36 -2.60
C ILE A 67 5.30 -6.55 -1.32
N GLY A 68 6.09 -7.08 -0.37
CA GLY A 68 6.43 -6.36 0.86
C GLY A 68 7.15 -5.05 0.60
N LEU A 69 8.12 -5.04 -0.33
CA LEU A 69 8.83 -3.84 -0.76
C LEU A 69 7.87 -2.84 -1.44
N GLY A 70 6.98 -3.30 -2.31
CA GLY A 70 5.98 -2.44 -2.97
C GLY A 70 5.07 -1.71 -1.97
N GLN A 71 4.63 -2.41 -0.92
CA GLN A 71 3.85 -1.81 0.17
C GLN A 71 4.66 -0.75 0.93
N LYS A 72 5.93 -1.01 1.22
CA LYS A 72 6.81 -0.04 1.90
C LYS A 72 7.09 1.19 1.05
N VAL A 73 7.34 1.02 -0.24
CA VAL A 73 7.53 2.13 -1.19
C VAL A 73 6.26 2.97 -1.30
N THR A 74 5.09 2.34 -1.37
CA THR A 74 3.80 3.05 -1.41
C THR A 74 3.57 3.86 -0.13
N GLY A 75 3.86 3.27 1.04
CA GLY A 75 3.77 3.99 2.31
C GLY A 75 4.76 5.16 2.41
N GLN A 76 6.00 5.00 1.91
CA GLN A 76 6.95 6.11 1.84
C GLN A 76 6.50 7.20 0.86
N GLN A 77 5.92 6.83 -0.27
CA GLN A 77 5.38 7.78 -1.23
C GLN A 77 4.27 8.65 -0.61
N GLU A 78 3.37 8.05 0.17
CA GLU A 78 2.33 8.78 0.90
C GLU A 78 2.92 9.78 1.90
N ILE A 79 3.94 9.35 2.66
CA ILE A 79 4.66 10.23 3.59
C ILE A 79 5.31 11.40 2.83
N ILE A 80 5.97 11.15 1.70
CA ILE A 80 6.61 12.19 0.88
C ILE A 80 5.58 13.19 0.37
N VAL A 81 4.43 12.72 -0.12
CA VAL A 81 3.34 13.58 -0.60
C VAL A 81 2.82 14.47 0.53
N HIS A 82 2.52 13.88 1.70
CA HIS A 82 2.06 14.66 2.85
C HIS A 82 3.12 15.68 3.30
N LEU A 83 4.41 15.29 3.33
CA LEU A 83 5.48 16.20 3.72
C LEU A 83 5.64 17.35 2.71
N SER A 84 5.50 17.06 1.42
CA SER A 84 5.52 18.08 0.35
C SER A 84 4.37 19.07 0.49
N GLU A 85 3.17 18.59 0.82
CA GLU A 85 2.01 19.46 1.06
C GLU A 85 2.23 20.37 2.28
N ARG A 86 2.78 19.81 3.37
CA ARG A 86 3.14 20.60 4.56
C ARG A 86 4.20 21.64 4.24
N LEU A 87 5.25 21.29 3.49
CA LEU A 87 6.27 22.24 3.07
C LEU A 87 5.69 23.39 2.26
N LYS A 88 4.78 23.10 1.32
CA LYS A 88 4.09 24.13 0.53
C LYS A 88 3.25 25.06 1.39
N GLN A 89 2.56 24.53 2.41
CA GLN A 89 1.81 25.35 3.36
C GLN A 89 2.75 26.26 4.17
N LEU A 90 3.89 25.74 4.66
CA LEU A 90 4.86 26.54 5.40
C LEU A 90 5.51 27.62 4.52
N GLU A 91 5.86 27.30 3.28
CA GLU A 91 6.45 28.24 2.33
C GLU A 91 5.50 29.40 2.02
N ASN A 92 4.22 29.12 1.80
CA ASN A 92 3.21 30.16 1.60
C ASN A 92 3.07 31.07 2.85
N VAL A 93 2.99 30.47 4.05
CA VAL A 93 2.87 31.24 5.30
C VAL A 93 4.10 32.12 5.54
N ASP A 94 5.31 31.63 5.26
CA ASP A 94 6.53 32.43 5.44
C ASP A 94 6.59 33.59 4.43
N THR A 95 6.13 33.36 3.20
CA THR A 95 6.04 34.39 2.16
C THR A 95 5.07 35.49 2.59
N ASP A 96 3.85 35.12 2.97
CA ASP A 96 2.82 36.06 3.42
C ASP A 96 3.27 36.84 4.66
N ALA A 97 3.84 36.17 5.67
CA ALA A 97 4.32 36.81 6.89
C ALA A 97 5.44 37.84 6.61
N ARG A 98 6.32 37.57 5.64
CA ARG A 98 7.37 38.52 5.23
C ARG A 98 6.79 39.74 4.52
N LEU A 99 5.81 39.55 3.65
CA LEU A 99 5.09 40.64 2.97
C LEU A 99 4.37 41.54 3.99
N TYR A 100 3.59 40.96 4.91
CA TYR A 100 2.88 41.73 5.95
C TYR A 100 3.83 42.43 6.94
N SER A 101 4.93 41.78 7.33
CA SER A 101 5.94 42.39 8.21
C SER A 101 6.60 43.60 7.56
N ARG A 102 6.93 43.50 6.26
CA ARG A 102 7.47 44.61 5.47
C ARG A 102 6.47 45.75 5.34
N ALA A 103 5.23 45.45 4.96
CA ALA A 103 4.17 46.43 4.82
C ALA A 103 3.90 47.17 6.14
N SER A 104 3.86 46.45 7.27
CA SER A 104 3.66 47.05 8.59
C SER A 104 4.73 48.10 8.96
N LYS A 105 5.97 47.92 8.48
CA LYS A 105 7.05 48.88 8.68
C LYS A 105 6.87 50.12 7.79
N MET A 106 6.49 49.94 6.52
CA MET A 106 6.25 51.05 5.61
C MET A 106 5.05 51.90 6.04
N VAL A 107 3.96 51.27 6.48
CA VAL A 107 2.80 52.00 7.05
C VAL A 107 3.19 52.79 8.31
N LYS A 108 4.06 52.26 9.18
CA LYS A 108 4.59 53.01 10.35
C LYS A 108 5.41 54.23 9.96
N LEU A 109 6.09 54.19 8.82
CA LEU A 109 6.86 55.30 8.27
C LEU A 109 5.99 56.31 7.51
N GLY A 110 4.70 56.03 7.33
CA GLY A 110 3.74 56.91 6.67
C GLY A 110 3.60 56.69 5.17
N ALA A 111 3.97 55.51 4.66
CA ALA A 111 3.76 55.14 3.26
C ALA A 111 2.27 55.21 2.87
N ASP A 112 1.99 55.60 1.62
CA ASP A 112 0.64 55.72 1.09
C ASP A 112 0.09 54.38 0.54
N ILE A 113 -1.22 54.33 0.23
CA ILE A 113 -1.89 53.13 -0.30
C ILE A 113 -1.20 52.61 -1.56
N ASP A 114 -0.94 53.48 -2.53
CA ASP A 114 -0.43 53.08 -3.84
C ASP A 114 1.00 52.52 -3.73
N GLU A 115 1.83 53.11 -2.85
CA GLU A 115 3.19 52.65 -2.54
C GLU A 115 3.19 51.26 -1.86
N LEU A 116 2.19 50.98 -1.02
CA LEU A 116 2.04 49.69 -0.37
C LEU A 116 1.60 48.58 -1.34
N ILE A 117 0.78 48.92 -2.33
CA ILE A 117 0.32 47.99 -3.36
C ILE A 117 1.47 47.63 -4.29
N GLU A 118 2.27 48.61 -4.70
CA GLU A 118 3.37 48.41 -5.64
C GLU A 118 4.56 47.66 -5.01
N GLU A 119 4.97 48.02 -3.78
CA GLU A 119 6.20 47.49 -3.17
C GLU A 119 5.98 46.23 -2.31
N CYS A 120 4.78 46.01 -1.80
CA CYS A 120 4.43 44.83 -1.01
C CYS A 120 3.44 43.88 -1.71
N GLU A 121 3.05 44.17 -2.95
CA GLU A 121 2.14 43.35 -3.77
C GLU A 121 0.81 43.01 -3.07
N LEU A 122 0.37 43.88 -2.16
CA LEU A 122 -0.85 43.69 -1.39
C LEU A 122 -2.08 44.10 -2.20
N PRO A 123 -3.20 43.36 -2.10
CA PRO A 123 -4.45 43.80 -2.70
C PRO A 123 -4.96 45.08 -2.02
N LYS A 124 -5.60 45.95 -2.82
CA LYS A 124 -6.07 47.28 -2.38
C LYS A 124 -6.86 47.27 -1.06
N ALA A 125 -7.76 46.29 -0.89
CA ALA A 125 -8.57 46.16 0.33
C ALA A 125 -7.73 45.88 1.58
N GLU A 126 -6.61 45.13 1.47
CA GLU A 126 -5.73 44.84 2.60
C GLU A 126 -4.85 46.05 2.96
N ALA A 127 -4.35 46.76 1.96
CA ALA A 127 -3.59 48.00 2.18
C ALA A 127 -4.44 49.08 2.87
N GLU A 128 -5.69 49.27 2.42
CA GLU A 128 -6.67 50.16 3.05
C GLU A 128 -6.94 49.77 4.52
N LEU A 129 -7.11 48.47 4.78
CA LEU A 129 -7.31 47.96 6.12
C LEU A 129 -6.09 48.25 7.02
N MET A 130 -4.86 47.96 6.57
CA MET A 130 -3.64 48.20 7.36
C MET A 130 -3.46 49.68 7.74
N LEU A 131 -3.73 50.60 6.80
CA LEU A 131 -3.68 52.03 7.06
C LEU A 131 -4.79 52.50 8.00
N SER A 132 -6.00 51.95 7.88
CA SER A 132 -7.10 52.27 8.79
C SER A 132 -6.81 51.81 10.23
N LEU A 133 -6.22 50.61 10.38
CA LEU A 133 -5.81 50.07 11.68
C LEU A 133 -4.73 50.92 12.33
N GLN A 134 -3.73 51.35 11.55
CA GLN A 134 -2.70 52.27 12.04
C GLN A 134 -3.26 53.64 12.42
N LYS A 135 -4.17 54.21 11.64
CA LYS A 135 -4.87 55.46 11.99
C LYS A 135 -5.65 55.33 13.31
N LYS A 136 -6.26 54.17 13.56
CA LYS A 136 -6.95 53.87 14.82
C LYS A 136 -5.97 53.69 15.99
N LEU A 137 -4.85 52.99 15.79
CA LEU A 137 -3.79 52.80 16.82
C LEU A 137 -3.03 54.09 17.16
N ALA A 138 -2.81 54.95 16.16
CA ALA A 138 -2.18 56.27 16.31
C ALA A 138 -3.11 57.34 16.90
N GLY A 139 -4.32 56.96 17.36
CA GLY A 139 -5.23 57.82 18.11
C GLY A 139 -6.09 58.77 17.28
N LYS A 140 -6.26 58.53 15.96
CA LYS A 140 -7.06 59.41 15.07
C LYS A 140 -8.54 59.02 14.93
N GLU A 141 -8.97 57.85 15.38
CA GLU A 141 -10.39 57.43 15.38
C GLU A 141 -10.74 56.48 16.55
N SER A 142 -11.94 56.66 17.11
CA SER A 142 -12.54 55.76 18.11
C SER A 142 -12.82 54.40 17.48
N ILE A 143 -12.39 53.34 18.17
CA ILE A 143 -12.61 51.95 17.79
C ILE A 143 -14.10 51.65 18.06
N PRO A 144 -14.95 51.36 17.07
CA PRO A 144 -16.25 50.77 17.37
C PRO A 144 -15.98 49.40 18.02
N PRO A 145 -16.61 49.09 19.17
CA PRO A 145 -16.32 47.86 19.88
C PRO A 145 -16.60 46.67 18.96
N LEU A 146 -15.61 45.78 18.77
CA LEU A 146 -15.86 44.46 18.22
C LEU A 146 -16.77 43.73 19.20
N SER A 147 -18.07 43.69 18.91
CA SER A 147 -19.00 42.80 19.58
C SER A 147 -18.67 41.37 19.13
N SER A 148 -17.88 40.66 19.92
CA SER A 148 -17.74 39.21 19.84
C SER A 148 -18.91 38.53 20.56
N ASP A 149 -20.14 38.79 20.12
CA ASP A 149 -21.32 38.15 20.69
C ASP A 149 -21.84 37.06 19.74
N PRO A 150 -21.55 35.77 20.00
CA PRO A 150 -22.09 34.67 19.24
C PRO A 150 -23.36 34.11 19.89
N GLU A 151 -24.23 34.91 20.54
CA GLU A 151 -25.44 34.34 21.15
C GLU A 151 -26.71 35.17 20.94
N GLY A 152 -27.15 35.19 19.69
CA GLY A 152 -28.53 35.53 19.36
C GLY A 152 -29.47 34.35 19.59
N ARG A 153 -30.37 34.51 20.58
CA ARG A 153 -31.80 34.10 20.60
C ARG A 153 -32.20 32.92 21.52
N MET A 154 -32.86 33.24 22.66
CA MET A 154 -34.31 33.02 22.85
C MET A 154 -34.87 33.76 24.10
N PRO A 155 -36.13 34.25 24.05
CA PRO A 155 -36.71 35.12 25.08
C PRO A 155 -37.27 34.38 26.30
N ALA A 156 -37.24 35.09 27.42
CA ALA A 156 -37.72 34.70 28.75
C ALA A 156 -39.20 34.27 28.76
N SER A 157 -39.47 33.08 29.32
CA SER A 157 -40.83 32.66 29.67
C SER A 157 -41.20 33.20 31.06
N ASN A 158 -42.29 33.96 31.08
CA ASN A 158 -42.80 34.72 32.21
C ASN A 158 -43.46 33.81 33.25
N THR A 159 -43.29 34.16 34.52
CA THR A 159 -43.84 33.47 35.68
C THR A 159 -45.33 33.80 35.84
N GLY A 160 -46.18 32.77 35.85
CA GLY A 160 -47.62 32.89 36.11
C GLY A 160 -48.05 31.85 37.15
N LYS A 161 -48.53 32.33 38.31
CA LYS A 161 -48.93 31.55 39.49
C LYS A 161 -50.14 30.62 39.23
N ARG A 162 -50.09 29.48 39.91
CA ARG A 162 -51.12 28.48 40.32
C ARG A 162 -52.57 29.02 40.47
N PRO A 163 -53.63 28.18 40.29
CA PRO A 163 -54.11 27.38 41.43
C PRO A 163 -54.76 25.99 41.16
N THR A 164 -54.58 25.11 42.15
CA THR A 164 -55.50 24.10 42.74
C THR A 164 -56.45 23.23 41.88
N ARG A 165 -56.43 21.89 42.11
CA ARG A 165 -57.39 21.14 43.00
C ARG A 165 -57.62 19.68 42.52
N LYS A 166 -57.31 18.69 43.41
CA LYS A 166 -57.95 17.36 43.73
C LYS A 166 -58.40 16.44 42.56
N SER A 167 -58.55 15.12 42.62
CA SER A 167 -58.35 13.97 43.53
C SER A 167 -58.98 12.77 42.77
N SER A 168 -58.69 11.52 43.17
CA SER A 168 -59.30 10.24 42.74
C SER A 168 -58.92 9.78 41.32
N LEU A 169 -58.53 8.53 41.07
CA LEU A 169 -58.68 7.25 41.77
C LEU A 169 -57.43 6.39 41.47
#